data_AF-A0A953YKF2-F1
#
_entry.id   AF-A0A953YKF2-F1
#
_cell.length_a   1.000
_cell.length_b   1.000
_cell.length_c   1.000
_cell.angle_alpha   90.00
_cell.angle_beta   90.00
_cell.angle_gamma   90.00
#
_symmetry.space_group_name_H-M   'P 1'
#
loop_
_entity.id
_entity.type
_entity.pdbx_description
1 polymer ?
#
loop_
_entity_poly.entity_id
_entity_poly.type
_entity_poly.pdbx_seq_one_letter_code
_entity_poly.pdbx_strand_id
1 'polypeptide(L)'
;MSLRPIADRIATFLDLVALDQALGFEVPRPPGATAPDVGPPPPAETGAAAEASAVDVLVDANILFAAPMRNLLIACTLAGLVRPRWSDIIQEEWTRARRRQEPRLKEERLALLRALVDHTVPEARVDGFEGRIGDLRLRDRNDRHVLAAAIEAGCPVIATRNRKDFRPRDLAPFGVHAADPDEVLGPAAAERPDLLAWAAGLHRAALGGVPMARYVLTLRRERLHRVVKVLKTALPTPWGRTRAGEPPRPAP
;
A
#
# COMPACT_ATOMS: atom_id res chain seq x y z
N MET A 1 13.55 9.73 16.80
CA MET A 1 13.22 10.55 15.61
C MET A 1 11.74 10.91 15.70
N SER A 2 11.39 12.20 15.64
CA SER A 2 9.99 12.60 15.49
C SER A 2 9.53 12.16 14.09
N LEU A 3 8.40 11.45 14.00
CA LEU A 3 7.81 11.08 12.71
C LEU A 3 7.47 12.37 11.95
N ARG A 4 7.68 12.36 10.63
CA ARG A 4 7.28 13.50 9.79
C ARG A 4 5.78 13.77 9.95
N PRO A 5 5.36 15.05 9.95
CA PRO A 5 3.95 15.39 9.91
C PRO A 5 3.22 14.65 8.79
N ILE A 6 1.98 14.21 9.05
CA ILE A 6 1.19 13.45 8.06
C ILE A 6 1.01 14.22 6.74
N ALA A 7 0.94 15.55 6.80
CA ALA A 7 0.86 16.42 5.62
C ALA A 7 2.08 16.25 4.68
N ASP A 8 3.29 16.19 5.23
CA ASP A 8 4.53 16.02 4.45
C ASP A 8 4.60 14.63 3.83
N ARG A 9 4.09 13.62 4.56
CA ARG A 9 4.00 12.25 4.05
C ARG A 9 2.99 12.15 2.91
N ILE A 10 1.85 12.82 3.02
CA ILE A 10 0.86 12.91 1.93
C ILE A 10 1.48 13.62 0.72
N ALA A 11 2.21 14.72 0.89
CA ALA A 11 2.88 15.39 -0.22
C ALA A 11 3.89 14.46 -0.93
N THR A 12 4.72 13.75 -0.16
CA THR A 12 5.66 12.76 -0.70
C THR A 12 4.94 11.62 -1.44
N PHE A 13 3.79 11.17 -0.93
CA PHE A 13 2.95 10.18 -1.59
C PHE A 13 2.39 10.67 -2.93
N LEU A 14 1.99 11.94 -3.02
CA LEU A 14 1.52 12.52 -4.27
C LEU A 14 2.63 12.57 -5.32
N ASP A 15 3.87 12.91 -4.92
CA ASP A 15 5.04 12.88 -5.79
C ASP A 15 5.38 11.44 -6.26
N LEU A 16 5.24 10.45 -5.36
CA LEU A 16 5.39 9.03 -5.68
C LEU A 16 4.43 8.61 -6.79
N VAL A 17 3.14 8.86 -6.63
CA VAL A 17 2.13 8.48 -7.62
C VAL A 17 2.33 9.25 -8.94
N ALA A 18 2.69 10.53 -8.87
CA ALA A 18 2.99 11.32 -10.07
C ALA A 18 4.19 10.75 -10.86
N LEU A 19 5.23 10.29 -10.16
CA LEU A 19 6.36 9.63 -10.80
C LEU A 19 5.95 8.29 -11.43
N ASP A 20 5.15 7.45 -10.76
CA ASP A 20 4.62 6.22 -11.35
C ASP A 20 3.82 6.49 -12.64
N GLN A 21 3.02 7.55 -12.67
CA GLN A 21 2.28 7.96 -13.88
C GLN A 21 3.24 8.41 -15.00
N ALA A 22 4.26 9.20 -14.68
CA ALA A 22 5.26 9.64 -15.64
C ALA A 22 6.10 8.47 -16.22
N LEU A 23 6.25 7.40 -15.43
CA LEU A 23 6.92 6.16 -15.84
C LEU A 23 5.99 5.15 -16.52
N GLY A 24 4.68 5.43 -16.61
CA GLY A 24 3.69 4.54 -17.22
C GLY A 24 3.31 3.33 -16.37
N PHE A 25 3.61 3.34 -15.06
CA PHE A 25 3.30 2.24 -14.14
C PHE A 25 1.88 2.34 -13.57
N GLU A 26 1.29 3.52 -13.63
CA GLU A 26 -0.07 3.86 -13.19
C GLU A 26 -0.84 4.51 -14.33
N VAL A 27 -2.17 4.58 -14.18
CA VAL A 27 -3.00 5.30 -15.15
C VAL A 27 -2.60 6.78 -15.16
N PRO A 28 -2.29 7.37 -16.32
CA PRO A 28 -1.86 8.76 -16.38
C PRO A 28 -2.96 9.70 -15.91
N ARG A 29 -2.55 10.80 -15.27
CA ARG A 29 -3.46 11.88 -14.87
C ARG A 29 -4.12 12.45 -16.14
N PRO A 30 -5.45 12.60 -16.17
CA PRO A 30 -6.11 13.21 -17.32
C PRO A 30 -5.63 14.67 -17.53
N PRO A 31 -5.51 15.12 -18.79
CA PRO A 31 -5.15 16.51 -19.09
C PRO A 31 -6.13 17.48 -18.42
N GLY A 32 -5.61 18.54 -17.79
CA GLY A 32 -6.43 19.56 -17.13
C GLY A 32 -7.05 19.14 -15.78
N ALA A 33 -6.69 17.98 -15.23
CA ALA A 33 -7.11 17.61 -13.88
C ALA A 33 -6.56 18.62 -12.85
N THR A 34 -7.45 19.23 -12.07
CA THR A 34 -7.12 20.11 -10.93
C THR A 34 -6.24 19.39 -9.93
N ALA A 35 -5.54 20.12 -9.06
CA ALA A 35 -4.74 19.53 -7.97
C ALA A 35 -5.53 18.47 -7.18
N PRO A 36 -4.86 17.43 -6.64
CA PRO A 36 -5.53 16.37 -5.88
C PRO A 36 -6.32 16.96 -4.71
N ASP A 37 -7.64 16.78 -4.71
CA ASP A 37 -8.47 17.04 -3.54
C ASP A 37 -8.47 15.79 -2.66
N VAL A 38 -7.60 15.80 -1.65
CA VAL A 38 -7.36 14.65 -0.76
C VAL A 38 -8.37 14.60 0.40
N GLY A 39 -9.15 15.67 0.62
CA GLY A 39 -9.89 15.87 1.86
C GLY A 39 -8.96 15.98 3.09
N PRO A 40 -9.49 16.34 4.26
CA PRO A 40 -8.69 16.33 5.49
C PRO A 40 -8.26 14.89 5.83
N PRO A 41 -7.06 14.68 6.40
CA PRO A 41 -6.72 13.38 6.96
C PRO A 41 -7.72 12.99 8.07
N PRO A 42 -7.87 11.69 8.35
CA PRO A 42 -8.70 11.25 9.46
C PRO A 42 -8.24 11.92 10.77
N PRO A 43 -9.17 12.20 11.72
CA PRO A 43 -8.82 12.84 12.98
C PRO A 43 -7.68 12.09 13.70
N ALA A 44 -6.77 12.83 14.33
CA ALA A 44 -5.57 12.24 14.93
C ALA A 44 -5.90 11.12 15.94
N GLU A 45 -6.96 11.26 16.75
CA GLU A 45 -7.40 10.23 17.70
C GLU A 45 -7.91 8.97 16.99
N THR A 46 -8.67 9.16 15.91
CA THR A 46 -9.22 8.10 15.07
C THR A 46 -8.14 7.33 14.31
N GLY A 47 -7.10 8.05 13.86
CA GLY A 47 -5.91 7.49 13.21
C GLY A 47 -4.99 6.80 14.22
N ALA A 48 -4.71 7.42 15.36
CA ALA A 48 -3.84 6.85 16.41
C ALA A 48 -4.42 5.58 17.03
N ALA A 49 -5.73 5.53 17.27
CA ALA A 49 -6.39 4.32 17.76
C ALA A 49 -6.33 3.17 16.72
N ALA A 50 -6.51 3.48 15.44
CA ALA A 50 -6.36 2.51 14.36
C ALA A 50 -4.91 2.05 14.20
N GLU A 51 -3.95 2.98 14.29
CA GLU A 51 -2.52 2.70 14.19
C GLU A 51 -2.05 1.81 15.34
N ALA A 52 -2.59 2.01 16.55
CA ALA A 52 -2.31 1.17 17.72
C ALA A 52 -2.85 -0.26 17.57
N SER A 53 -3.94 -0.47 16.81
CA SER A 53 -4.46 -1.80 16.48
C SER A 53 -3.95 -2.35 15.14
N ALA A 54 -3.24 -1.53 14.36
CA ALA A 54 -2.75 -1.91 13.05
C ALA A 54 -1.70 -3.02 13.15
N VAL A 55 -1.83 -4.00 12.27
CA VAL A 55 -0.92 -5.15 12.21
C VAL A 55 0.40 -4.73 11.55
N ASP A 56 1.53 -5.13 12.14
CA ASP A 56 2.84 -5.07 11.50
C ASP A 56 2.95 -6.16 10.43
N VAL A 57 3.24 -5.78 9.19
CA VAL A 57 3.22 -6.68 8.04
C VAL A 57 4.54 -6.55 7.30
N LEU A 58 5.31 -7.63 7.19
CA LEU A 58 6.43 -7.61 6.26
C LEU A 58 5.92 -7.75 4.83
N VAL A 59 6.27 -6.81 3.97
CA VAL A 59 5.79 -6.73 2.60
C VAL A 59 6.85 -7.28 1.66
N ASP A 60 6.52 -8.34 0.93
CA ASP A 60 7.39 -8.95 -0.07
C ASP A 60 7.54 -8.06 -1.32
N ALA A 61 8.66 -8.21 -2.03
CA ALA A 61 9.00 -7.45 -3.23
C ALA A 61 7.93 -7.61 -4.33
N ASN A 62 7.29 -8.79 -4.43
CA ASN A 62 6.22 -9.03 -5.40
C ASN A 62 4.95 -8.18 -5.16
N ILE A 63 4.76 -7.63 -3.96
CA ILE A 63 3.65 -6.72 -3.63
C ILE A 63 4.03 -5.28 -4.00
N LEU A 64 5.25 -4.86 -3.65
CA LEU A 64 5.76 -3.52 -3.95
C LEU A 64 5.99 -3.28 -5.45
N PHE A 65 6.17 -4.37 -6.20
CA PHE A 65 6.38 -4.31 -7.65
C PHE A 65 5.22 -3.65 -8.39
N ALA A 66 3.97 -4.02 -8.11
CA ALA A 66 2.80 -3.48 -8.82
C ALA A 66 2.40 -2.12 -8.22
N ALA A 67 2.55 -1.04 -9.00
CA ALA A 67 2.32 0.33 -8.52
C ALA A 67 0.90 0.54 -7.92
N PRO A 68 -0.20 0.05 -8.55
CA PRO A 68 -1.53 0.20 -7.95
C PRO A 68 -1.69 -0.46 -6.58
N MET A 69 -1.03 -1.61 -6.37
CA MET A 69 -1.03 -2.33 -5.10
C MET A 69 -0.16 -1.59 -4.07
N ARG A 70 1.07 -1.22 -4.44
CA ARG A 70 1.99 -0.48 -3.58
C ARG A 70 1.39 0.84 -3.12
N ASN A 71 0.82 1.62 -4.03
CA ASN A 71 0.29 2.95 -3.75
C ASN A 71 -0.98 2.87 -2.89
N LEU A 72 -1.84 1.86 -3.08
CA LEU A 72 -2.95 1.61 -2.16
C LEU A 72 -2.44 1.19 -0.77
N LEU A 73 -1.45 0.29 -0.69
CA LEU A 73 -0.88 -0.15 0.59
C LEU A 73 -0.31 1.04 1.38
N ILE A 74 0.42 1.92 0.71
CA ILE A 74 0.95 3.14 1.31
C ILE A 74 -0.19 4.09 1.72
N ALA A 75 -1.21 4.28 0.89
CA ALA A 75 -2.37 5.09 1.27
C ALA A 75 -3.11 4.52 2.51
N CYS A 76 -3.25 3.19 2.60
CA CYS A 76 -3.78 2.52 3.80
C CYS A 76 -2.88 2.73 5.02
N THR A 77 -1.56 2.77 4.83
CA THR A 77 -0.59 3.07 5.90
C THR A 77 -0.78 4.50 6.41
N LEU A 78 -0.92 5.47 5.50
CA LEU A 78 -1.19 6.87 5.87
C LEU A 78 -2.54 7.05 6.55
N ALA A 79 -3.49 6.14 6.32
CA ALA A 79 -4.78 6.11 7.01
C ALA A 79 -4.71 5.42 8.38
N GLY A 80 -3.59 4.77 8.73
CA GLY A 80 -3.43 4.00 9.96
C GLY A 80 -4.02 2.58 9.92
N LEU A 81 -4.30 2.02 8.73
CA LEU A 81 -4.91 0.68 8.61
C LEU A 81 -3.90 -0.48 8.71
N VAL A 82 -2.63 -0.22 8.42
CA VAL A 82 -1.58 -1.25 8.37
C VAL A 82 -0.22 -0.61 8.62
N ARG A 83 0.70 -1.34 9.24
CA ARG A 83 2.08 -0.93 9.47
C ARG A 83 3.01 -1.80 8.61
N PRO A 84 3.29 -1.42 7.36
CA PRO A 84 4.13 -2.23 6.49
C PRO A 84 5.59 -2.13 6.93
N ARG A 85 6.32 -3.23 6.73
CA ARG A 85 7.76 -3.34 6.97
C ARG A 85 8.43 -3.90 5.72
N TRP A 86 9.63 -3.42 5.39
CA TRP A 86 10.46 -3.96 4.31
C TRP A 86 11.94 -3.71 4.60
N SER A 87 12.79 -4.61 4.10
CA SER A 87 14.25 -4.45 4.14
C SER A 87 14.77 -3.81 2.86
N ASP A 88 16.03 -3.35 2.90
CA ASP A 88 16.70 -2.86 1.70
C ASP A 88 16.82 -3.92 0.60
N ILE A 89 16.98 -5.19 0.96
CA ILE A 89 17.03 -6.29 -0.01
C ILE A 89 15.70 -6.37 -0.77
N ILE A 90 14.57 -6.30 -0.06
CA ILE A 90 13.24 -6.28 -0.68
C ILE A 90 13.08 -5.09 -1.62
N GLN A 91 13.51 -3.89 -1.20
CA GLN A 91 13.48 -2.68 -2.02
C GLN A 91 14.32 -2.83 -3.31
N GLU A 92 15.51 -3.44 -3.20
CA GLU A 92 16.38 -3.74 -4.34
C GLU A 92 15.77 -4.78 -5.29
N GLU A 93 15.07 -5.78 -4.77
CA GLU A 93 14.51 -6.85 -5.59
C GLU A 93 13.43 -6.35 -6.55
N TRP A 94 12.45 -5.59 -6.07
CA TRP A 94 11.38 -5.12 -6.94
C TRP A 94 11.87 -4.03 -7.89
N THR A 95 12.82 -3.18 -7.48
CA THR A 95 13.44 -2.17 -8.37
C THR A 95 14.29 -2.82 -9.46
N ARG A 96 15.11 -3.84 -9.12
CA ARG A 96 15.84 -4.64 -10.11
C ARG A 96 14.89 -5.37 -11.06
N ALA A 97 13.81 -5.96 -10.54
CA ALA A 97 12.79 -6.59 -11.37
C ALA A 97 12.16 -5.58 -12.33
N ARG A 98 11.89 -4.35 -11.87
CA ARG A 98 11.34 -3.28 -12.71
C ARG A 98 12.31 -2.88 -13.82
N ARG A 99 13.60 -2.72 -13.50
CA ARG A 99 14.65 -2.42 -14.49
C ARG A 99 14.76 -3.52 -15.55
N ARG A 100 14.61 -4.79 -15.17
CA ARG A 100 14.60 -5.91 -16.14
C ARG A 100 13.39 -5.85 -17.07
N GLN A 101 12.22 -5.44 -16.57
CA GLN A 101 11.02 -5.28 -17.38
C GLN A 101 11.11 -4.05 -18.32
N GLU A 102 11.76 -2.98 -17.86
CA GLU A 102 11.87 -1.70 -18.55
C GLU A 102 13.35 -1.31 -18.75
N PRO A 103 14.13 -1.98 -19.62
CA PRO A 103 15.58 -1.73 -19.74
C PRO A 103 15.96 -0.31 -20.17
N ARG A 104 15.01 0.45 -20.74
CA ARG A 104 15.20 1.86 -21.15
C ARG A 104 15.03 2.84 -19.99
N LEU A 105 14.52 2.38 -18.85
CA LEU A 105 14.30 3.21 -17.69
C LEU A 105 15.63 3.64 -17.08
N LYS A 106 15.78 4.95 -16.86
CA LYS A 106 16.96 5.53 -16.23
C LYS A 106 17.05 5.10 -14.77
N GLU A 107 18.25 4.71 -14.35
CA GLU A 107 18.52 4.24 -12.97
C GLU A 107 18.13 5.32 -11.95
N GLU A 108 18.37 6.59 -12.27
CA GLU A 108 18.06 7.72 -11.40
C GLU A 108 16.55 7.85 -11.13
N ARG A 109 15.72 7.46 -12.09
CA ARG A 109 14.25 7.46 -11.91
C ARG A 109 13.80 6.34 -10.99
N LEU A 110 14.42 5.16 -11.06
CA LEU A 110 14.14 4.06 -10.12
C LEU A 110 14.64 4.37 -8.72
N ALA A 111 15.83 4.97 -8.60
CA ALA A 111 16.38 5.42 -7.32
C ALA A 111 15.48 6.47 -6.68
N LEU A 112 14.99 7.44 -7.45
CA LEU A 112 14.02 8.43 -6.98
C LEU A 112 12.70 7.76 -6.54
N LEU A 113 12.20 6.80 -7.31
CA LEU A 113 10.98 6.06 -6.96
C LEU A 113 11.13 5.32 -5.63
N ARG A 114 12.24 4.59 -5.43
CA ARG A 114 12.56 3.94 -4.15
C ARG A 114 12.64 4.95 -3.01
N ALA A 115 13.35 6.06 -3.21
CA ALA A 115 13.48 7.11 -2.20
C ALA A 115 12.13 7.70 -1.81
N LEU A 116 11.21 7.92 -2.75
CA LEU A 116 9.86 8.39 -2.45
C LEU A 116 9.04 7.36 -1.65
N VAL A 117 9.16 6.07 -1.94
CA VAL A 117 8.54 5.01 -1.14
C VAL A 117 9.06 5.03 0.30
N ASP A 118 10.39 4.99 0.48
CA ASP A 118 11.03 5.02 1.80
C ASP A 118 10.73 6.32 2.55
N HIS A 119 10.65 7.46 1.84
CA HIS A 119 10.31 8.73 2.46
C HIS A 119 8.83 8.83 2.87
N THR A 120 7.92 8.15 2.20
CA THR A 120 6.51 8.17 2.57
C THR A 120 6.26 7.39 3.86
N VAL A 121 7.02 6.30 4.08
CA VAL A 121 6.90 5.42 5.25
C VAL A 121 8.30 5.11 5.83
N PRO A 122 8.99 6.10 6.43
CA PRO A 122 10.35 5.91 6.94
C PRO A 122 10.44 4.84 8.03
N GLU A 123 9.36 4.64 8.77
CA GLU A 123 9.24 3.62 9.81
C GLU A 123 9.19 2.19 9.27
N ALA A 124 8.97 1.97 7.97
CA ALA A 124 8.86 0.63 7.40
C ALA A 124 10.21 -0.11 7.33
N ARG A 125 11.32 0.62 7.33
CA ARG A 125 12.65 0.03 7.16
C ARG A 125 12.98 -0.98 8.25
N VAL A 126 13.50 -2.14 7.84
CA VAL A 126 14.01 -3.20 8.74
C VAL A 126 15.49 -3.41 8.45
N ASP A 127 16.30 -3.34 9.51
CA ASP A 127 17.73 -3.59 9.51
C ASP A 127 18.07 -4.66 10.56
N GLY A 128 19.27 -5.26 10.52
CA GLY A 128 19.76 -6.16 11.58
C GLY A 128 19.32 -7.62 11.46
N PHE A 129 18.62 -7.97 10.37
CA PHE A 129 18.10 -9.33 10.14
C PHE A 129 19.12 -10.26 9.48
N GLU A 130 20.23 -9.75 8.96
CA GLU A 130 21.18 -10.44 8.09
C GLU A 130 21.78 -11.69 8.75
N GLY A 131 22.06 -11.61 10.06
CA GLY A 131 22.61 -12.71 10.84
C GLY A 131 21.69 -13.94 10.92
N ARG A 132 20.38 -13.78 10.67
CA ARG A 132 19.39 -14.87 10.73
C ARG A 132 19.26 -15.64 9.42
N ILE A 133 19.68 -15.05 8.30
CA ILE A 133 19.42 -15.60 6.95
C ILE A 133 20.01 -17.01 6.79
N GLY A 134 21.20 -17.24 7.37
CA GLY A 134 21.93 -18.51 7.27
C GLY A 134 21.18 -19.71 7.86
N ASP A 135 20.50 -19.48 8.98
CA ASP A 135 19.87 -20.55 9.78
C ASP A 135 18.45 -20.90 9.34
N LEU A 136 17.81 -20.01 8.56
CA LEU A 136 16.47 -20.22 8.07
C LEU A 136 16.44 -21.24 6.92
N ARG A 137 15.38 -22.06 6.91
CA ARG A 137 15.13 -23.06 5.87
C ARG A 137 13.78 -22.79 5.24
N LEU A 138 13.83 -22.24 4.03
CA LEU A 138 12.67 -22.09 3.15
C LEU A 138 12.86 -22.92 1.89
N ARG A 139 11.76 -23.11 1.15
CA ARG A 139 11.79 -23.79 -0.14
C ARG A 139 12.68 -23.07 -1.14
N ASP A 140 12.53 -21.75 -1.24
CA ASP A 140 13.44 -20.88 -1.98
C ASP A 140 14.47 -20.30 -1.01
N ARG A 141 15.76 -20.41 -1.35
CA ARG A 141 16.85 -19.88 -0.52
C ARG A 141 16.93 -18.36 -0.59
N ASN A 142 16.42 -17.75 -1.66
CA ASN A 142 16.40 -16.31 -1.83
C ASN A 142 15.37 -15.68 -0.89
N ASP A 143 14.21 -16.31 -0.68
CA ASP A 143 13.16 -15.79 0.20
C ASP A 143 13.50 -15.79 1.70
N ARG A 144 14.66 -16.35 2.10
CA ARG A 144 15.09 -16.40 3.51
C ARG A 144 15.29 -15.02 4.12
N HIS A 145 15.71 -14.02 3.34
CA HIS A 145 15.84 -12.66 3.85
C HIS A 145 14.47 -12.04 4.19
N VAL A 146 13.41 -12.44 3.49
CA VAL A 146 12.05 -12.00 3.78
C VAL A 146 11.65 -12.54 5.16
N LEU A 147 11.76 -13.85 5.39
CA LEU A 147 11.46 -14.40 6.72
C LEU A 147 12.37 -13.83 7.82
N ALA A 148 13.67 -13.66 7.56
CA ALA A 148 14.59 -13.05 8.52
C ALA A 148 14.14 -11.64 8.93
N ALA A 149 13.77 -10.80 7.96
CA ALA A 149 13.27 -9.45 8.22
C ALA A 149 11.93 -9.47 8.97
N ALA A 150 11.04 -10.43 8.70
CA ALA A 150 9.78 -10.57 9.43
C ALA A 150 10.02 -10.88 10.90
N ILE A 151 10.95 -11.80 11.19
CA ILE A 151 11.34 -12.18 12.55
C ILE A 151 11.96 -10.99 13.28
N GLU A 152 12.90 -10.29 12.64
CA GLU A 152 13.58 -9.14 13.24
C GLU A 152 12.61 -7.99 13.55
N ALA A 153 11.67 -7.71 12.64
CA ALA A 153 10.67 -6.67 12.81
C ALA A 153 9.47 -7.09 13.68
N GLY A 154 9.44 -8.33 14.20
CA GLY A 154 8.31 -8.85 14.97
C GLY A 154 6.99 -8.93 14.18
N CYS A 155 7.06 -9.04 12.85
CA CYS A 155 5.88 -9.11 11.99
C CYS A 155 5.24 -10.51 12.08
N PRO A 156 3.99 -10.63 12.56
CA PRO A 156 3.29 -11.93 12.57
C PRO A 156 2.89 -12.41 11.17
N VAL A 157 2.97 -11.54 10.15
CA VAL A 157 2.52 -11.84 8.79
C VAL A 157 3.50 -11.33 7.73
N ILE A 158 3.70 -12.16 6.70
CA ILE A 158 4.36 -11.79 5.44
C ILE A 158 3.27 -11.63 4.37
N ALA A 159 3.12 -10.42 3.83
CA ALA A 159 2.27 -10.15 2.68
C ALA A 159 2.99 -10.54 1.39
N THR A 160 2.50 -11.58 0.71
CA THR A 160 3.13 -12.11 -0.51
C THR A 160 2.10 -12.75 -1.45
N ARG A 161 2.34 -12.67 -2.77
CA ARG A 161 1.60 -13.47 -3.76
C ARG A 161 2.19 -14.87 -3.96
N ASN A 162 3.40 -15.13 -3.45
CA ASN A 162 4.15 -16.38 -3.66
C ASN A 162 4.06 -17.34 -2.46
N ARG A 163 2.86 -17.58 -1.93
CA ARG A 163 2.62 -18.40 -0.71
C ARG A 163 3.25 -19.80 -0.73
N LYS A 164 3.49 -20.36 -1.91
CA LYS A 164 4.12 -21.69 -2.10
C LYS A 164 5.56 -21.78 -1.60
N ASP A 165 6.24 -20.63 -1.49
CA ASP A 165 7.64 -20.51 -1.06
C ASP A 165 7.73 -20.25 0.46
N PHE A 166 6.62 -19.82 1.06
CA PHE A 166 6.41 -19.54 2.48
C PHE A 166 5.43 -20.52 3.12
N ARG A 167 5.80 -21.81 3.20
CA ARG A 167 4.87 -22.87 3.67
C ARG A 167 4.61 -22.72 5.17
N PRO A 168 3.38 -22.98 5.66
CA PRO A 168 3.05 -22.81 7.08
C PRO A 168 3.99 -23.51 8.05
N ARG A 169 4.41 -24.75 7.74
CA ARG A 169 5.33 -25.53 8.58
C ARG A 169 6.72 -24.88 8.74
N ASP A 170 7.16 -24.11 7.74
CA ASP A 170 8.47 -23.46 7.74
C ASP A 170 8.40 -22.11 8.50
N LEU A 171 7.21 -21.51 8.60
CA LEU A 171 6.98 -20.21 9.26
C LEU A 171 6.48 -20.32 10.71
N ALA A 172 5.65 -21.32 11.00
CA ALA A 172 4.99 -21.50 12.29
C ALA A 172 5.94 -21.51 13.51
N PRO A 173 7.17 -22.08 13.45
CA PRO A 173 8.12 -22.01 14.56
C PRO A 173 8.49 -20.59 14.99
N PHE A 174 8.28 -19.60 14.12
CA PHE A 174 8.61 -18.20 14.35
C PHE A 174 7.37 -17.33 14.65
N GLY A 175 6.17 -17.93 14.75
CA GLY A 175 4.92 -17.19 14.91
C GLY A 175 4.51 -16.37 13.69
N VAL A 176 5.10 -16.66 12.52
CA VAL A 176 4.83 -15.96 11.26
C VAL A 176 3.89 -16.79 10.39
N HIS A 177 3.03 -16.13 9.61
CA HIS A 177 2.27 -16.76 8.54
C HIS A 177 2.31 -15.93 7.25
N ALA A 178 2.08 -16.56 6.09
CA ALA A 178 2.01 -15.88 4.81
C ALA A 178 0.55 -15.66 4.37
N ALA A 179 0.24 -14.44 3.97
CA ALA A 179 -1.08 -14.02 3.53
C ALA A 179 -0.97 -13.21 2.22
N ASP A 180 -2.00 -13.27 1.38
CA ASP A 180 -2.09 -12.37 0.23
C ASP A 180 -2.53 -10.94 0.66
N PRO A 181 -2.35 -9.92 -0.18
CA PRO A 181 -2.69 -8.55 0.20
C PRO A 181 -4.16 -8.31 0.56
N ASP A 182 -5.09 -9.08 -0.01
CA ASP A 182 -6.52 -8.95 0.29
C ASP A 182 -6.86 -9.62 1.63
N GLU A 183 -6.15 -10.69 1.99
CA GLU A 183 -6.19 -11.31 3.32
C GLU A 183 -5.61 -10.39 4.41
N VAL A 184 -4.59 -9.59 4.08
CA VAL A 184 -3.97 -8.62 5.01
C VAL A 184 -4.84 -7.38 5.20
N LEU A 185 -5.26 -6.73 4.11
CA LEU A 185 -5.98 -5.46 4.19
C LEU A 185 -7.47 -5.63 4.50
N GLY A 186 -8.07 -6.77 4.12
CA GLY A 186 -9.51 -7.02 4.25
C GLY A 186 -10.06 -6.87 5.67
N PRO A 187 -9.44 -7.49 6.70
CA PRO A 187 -9.91 -7.38 8.09
C PRO A 187 -9.89 -5.92 8.60
N ALA A 188 -8.76 -5.22 8.48
CA ALA A 188 -8.63 -3.83 8.91
C ALA A 188 -9.59 -2.91 8.15
N ALA A 189 -9.76 -3.14 6.84
CA ALA A 189 -10.75 -2.44 6.04
C ALA A 189 -12.18 -2.65 6.54
N ALA A 190 -12.55 -3.90 6.87
CA ALA A 190 -13.90 -4.21 7.33
C ALA A 190 -14.20 -3.61 8.71
N GLU A 191 -13.19 -3.54 9.58
CA GLU A 191 -13.29 -2.88 10.88
C GLU A 191 -13.40 -1.35 10.75
N ARG A 192 -12.61 -0.76 9.84
CA ARG A 192 -12.51 0.69 9.63
C ARG A 192 -12.78 1.08 8.17
N PRO A 193 -14.03 0.91 7.69
CA PRO A 193 -14.40 1.21 6.29
C PRO A 193 -14.26 2.69 5.93
N ASP A 194 -14.34 3.58 6.92
CA ASP A 194 -14.12 5.02 6.80
C ASP A 194 -12.66 5.34 6.43
N LEU A 195 -11.69 4.71 7.10
CA LEU A 195 -10.27 4.86 6.79
C LEU A 195 -9.92 4.26 5.44
N LEU A 196 -10.54 3.13 5.08
CA LEU A 196 -10.37 2.56 3.74
C LEU A 196 -10.91 3.51 2.67
N ALA A 197 -12.09 4.10 2.89
CA ALA A 197 -12.68 5.05 1.95
C ALA A 197 -11.77 6.28 1.78
N TRP A 198 -11.17 6.77 2.86
CA TRP A 198 -10.19 7.85 2.81
C TRP A 198 -8.92 7.44 2.04
N ALA A 199 -8.31 6.29 2.35
CA ALA A 199 -7.12 5.79 1.65
C ALA A 199 -7.37 5.62 0.13
N ALA A 200 -8.53 5.06 -0.23
CA ALA A 200 -8.96 4.95 -1.62
C ALA A 200 -9.21 6.32 -2.26
N GLY A 201 -9.76 7.27 -1.51
CA GLY A 201 -9.94 8.66 -1.93
C GLY A 201 -8.62 9.36 -2.23
N LEU A 202 -7.65 9.27 -1.31
CA LEU A 202 -6.29 9.80 -1.46
C LEU A 202 -5.62 9.24 -2.72
N HIS A 203 -5.60 7.92 -2.89
CA HIS A 203 -4.97 7.30 -4.05
C HIS A 203 -5.68 7.71 -5.36
N ARG A 204 -7.03 7.76 -5.37
CA ARG A 204 -7.79 8.23 -6.53
C ARG A 204 -7.52 9.69 -6.87
N ALA A 205 -7.42 10.56 -5.86
CA ALA A 205 -7.11 11.97 -6.04
C ALA A 205 -5.71 12.16 -6.64
N ALA A 206 -4.73 11.38 -6.16
CA ALA A 206 -3.38 11.34 -6.70
C ALA A 206 -3.37 10.95 -8.19
N LEU A 207 -4.22 9.99 -8.56
CA LEU A 207 -4.43 9.57 -9.96
C LEU A 207 -5.22 10.58 -10.83
N GLY A 208 -5.55 11.77 -10.32
CA GLY A 208 -6.33 12.79 -11.03
C GLY A 208 -7.84 12.54 -10.98
N GLY A 209 -8.33 11.96 -9.89
CA GLY A 209 -9.76 11.78 -9.65
C GLY A 209 -10.40 10.67 -10.48
N VAL A 210 -9.64 9.62 -10.80
CA VAL A 210 -10.12 8.48 -11.62
C VAL A 210 -11.50 8.02 -11.16
N PRO A 211 -12.49 7.82 -12.07
CA PRO A 211 -13.82 7.36 -11.70
C PRO A 211 -13.77 6.09 -10.87
N MET A 212 -14.55 6.01 -9.79
CA MET A 212 -14.47 4.89 -8.85
C MET A 212 -14.74 3.54 -9.52
N ALA A 213 -15.61 3.48 -10.55
CA ALA A 213 -15.80 2.27 -11.34
C ALA A 213 -14.49 1.74 -11.97
N ARG A 214 -13.68 2.63 -12.54
CA ARG A 214 -12.36 2.29 -13.11
C ARG A 214 -11.35 1.95 -12.02
N TYR A 215 -11.40 2.64 -10.89
CA TYR A 215 -10.56 2.34 -9.74
C TYR A 215 -10.84 0.92 -9.19
N VAL A 216 -12.11 0.56 -9.00
CA VAL A 216 -12.53 -0.78 -8.56
C VAL A 216 -12.08 -1.88 -9.55
N LEU A 217 -12.11 -1.61 -10.86
CA LEU A 217 -11.56 -2.57 -11.84
C LEU A 217 -10.05 -2.79 -11.65
N THR A 218 -9.31 -1.73 -11.31
CA THR A 218 -7.88 -1.82 -10.99
C THR A 218 -7.64 -2.65 -9.73
N LEU A 219 -8.38 -2.38 -8.66
CA LEU A 219 -8.28 -3.17 -7.41
C LEU A 219 -8.63 -4.65 -7.61
N ARG A 220 -9.63 -4.95 -8.47
CA ARG A 220 -9.97 -6.34 -8.83
C ARG A 220 -8.87 -7.04 -9.61
N ARG A 221 -8.15 -6.33 -10.49
CA ARG A 221 -6.97 -6.90 -11.19
C ARG A 221 -5.85 -7.22 -10.21
N GLU A 222 -5.70 -6.41 -9.17
CA GLU A 222 -4.82 -6.68 -8.03
C GLU A 222 -5.36 -7.75 -7.07
N ARG A 223 -6.49 -8.39 -7.39
CA ARG A 223 -7.15 -9.45 -6.61
C ARG A 223 -7.62 -9.01 -5.22
N LEU A 224 -7.89 -7.72 -5.04
CA LEU A 224 -8.35 -7.13 -3.77
C LEU A 224 -9.88 -7.20 -3.63
N HIS A 225 -10.42 -8.42 -3.62
CA HIS A 225 -11.87 -8.65 -3.66
C HIS A 225 -12.60 -8.27 -2.37
N ARG A 226 -12.02 -8.56 -1.19
CA ARG A 226 -12.55 -8.17 0.12
C ARG A 226 -12.50 -6.67 0.30
N VAL A 227 -11.37 -6.03 -0.03
CA VAL A 227 -11.23 -4.57 -0.01
C VAL A 227 -12.28 -3.90 -0.90
N VAL A 228 -12.48 -4.40 -2.13
CA VAL A 228 -13.51 -3.89 -3.04
C VAL A 228 -14.92 -4.06 -2.47
N LYS A 229 -15.21 -5.19 -1.81
CA LYS A 229 -16.51 -5.42 -1.17
C LYS A 229 -16.78 -4.39 -0.08
N VAL A 230 -15.80 -4.16 0.80
CA VAL A 230 -15.91 -3.14 1.87
C VAL A 230 -16.09 -1.75 1.28
N LEU A 231 -15.27 -1.36 0.30
CA LEU A 231 -15.32 -0.03 -0.31
C LEU A 231 -16.69 0.29 -0.93
N LYS A 232 -17.34 -0.71 -1.53
CA LYS A 232 -18.69 -0.56 -2.09
C LYS A 232 -19.76 -0.35 -1.01
N THR A 233 -19.63 -1.01 0.14
CA THR A 233 -20.55 -0.82 1.26
C THR A 233 -20.33 0.54 1.93
N ALA A 234 -19.06 0.96 2.05
CA ALA A 234 -18.68 2.23 2.65
C ALA A 234 -19.12 3.46 1.82
N LEU A 235 -19.32 3.30 0.50
CA LEU A 235 -19.69 4.36 -0.43
C LEU A 235 -20.97 3.99 -1.22
N PRO A 236 -22.16 4.04 -0.57
CA PRO A 236 -23.37 3.37 -1.06
C PRO A 236 -24.10 4.04 -2.25
N THR A 237 -23.80 5.28 -2.65
CA THR A 237 -24.44 5.93 -3.82
C THR A 237 -23.52 5.81 -5.03
N PRO A 238 -24.01 5.52 -6.27
CA PRO A 238 -23.24 5.40 -7.49
C PRO A 238 -21.77 5.10 -7.28
N TRP A 239 -21.09 6.22 -7.15
CA TRP A 239 -19.66 6.38 -7.06
C TRP A 239 -19.30 7.73 -6.39
N GLY A 240 -20.15 8.26 -5.48
CA GLY A 240 -19.95 9.50 -4.72
C GLY A 240 -19.76 10.79 -5.55
N ARG A 241 -20.86 11.43 -5.99
CA ARG A 241 -20.85 12.83 -6.45
C ARG A 241 -21.09 13.77 -5.27
N THR A 242 -20.26 14.80 -5.15
CA THR A 242 -20.55 16.03 -4.42
C THR A 242 -21.91 16.55 -4.88
N ARG A 243 -22.90 16.68 -3.97
CA ARG A 243 -24.11 17.47 -4.26
C ARG A 243 -23.72 18.95 -4.29
N ALA A 244 -23.23 19.42 -5.44
CA ALA A 244 -23.28 20.83 -5.77
C ALA A 244 -24.49 21.03 -6.70
N GLY A 245 -25.55 21.66 -6.17
CA GLY A 245 -26.58 22.31 -6.99
C GLY A 245 -27.84 21.53 -7.36
N GLU A 246 -28.56 20.92 -6.41
CA GLU A 246 -29.96 20.52 -6.65
C GLU A 246 -30.88 21.43 -5.81
N PRO A 247 -31.80 22.21 -6.43
CA PRO A 247 -32.74 23.03 -5.67
C PRO A 247 -33.73 22.13 -4.93
N PRO A 248 -34.24 22.55 -3.76
CA PRO A 248 -35.15 21.74 -2.96
C PRO A 248 -36.42 21.43 -3.76
N ARG A 249 -36.82 20.16 -3.76
CA ARG A 249 -38.13 19.76 -4.29
C ARG A 249 -39.23 20.46 -3.49
N PRO A 250 -40.28 21.00 -4.15
CA PRO A 250 -41.42 21.55 -3.44
C PRO A 250 -42.13 20.43 -2.68
N ALA A 251 -42.48 20.72 -1.43
CA ALA A 251 -43.28 19.85 -0.58
C ALA A 251 -44.72 19.74 -1.12
N PRO A 252 -45.42 18.62 -0.86
CA PRO A 252 -46.80 18.42 -1.29
C PRO A 252 -47.77 19.39 -0.61
#